data_AF-A0A7L3QE44-F1
#
_entry.id   AF-A0A7L3QE44-F1
#
_cell.length_a   1.000
_cell.length_b   1.000
_cell.length_c   1.000
_cell.angle_alpha   90.00
_cell.angle_beta   90.00
_cell.angle_gamma   90.00
#
_symmetry.space_group_name_H-M   'P 1'
#
loop_
_entity.id
_entity.type
_entity.pdbx_description
1 polymer ?
#
loop_
_entity_poly.entity_id
_entity_poly.type
_entity_poly.pdbx_seq_one_letter_code
_entity_poly.pdbx_strand_id
1 'polypeptide(L)'
;TALAFLGVSGLVHHDLGLDSIFVDPGGEWKLGGLERVAAASEGTPTRPPSHPPRPQDPPELSDPSRGQGDPWAGDMWRLGCLIWEVFNGPLPRPGALRSFGKLPPAVIPPFSELVAADPG
;
A
#
# COMPACT_ATOMS: atom_id res chain seq x y z
N THR A 1 11.62 10.21 -0.49
CA THR A 1 11.64 8.96 -1.29
C THR A 1 10.47 8.98 -2.28
N ALA A 2 10.42 8.07 -3.26
CA ALA A 2 9.46 8.13 -4.38
C ALA A 2 7.98 8.30 -3.96
N LEU A 3 7.50 7.51 -3.00
CA LEU A 3 6.11 7.63 -2.52
C LEU A 3 5.84 8.97 -1.83
N ALA A 4 6.80 9.46 -1.02
CA ALA A 4 6.69 10.78 -0.40
C ALA A 4 6.68 11.91 -1.45
N PHE A 5 7.41 11.75 -2.56
CA PHE A 5 7.39 12.70 -3.67
C PHE A 5 6.01 12.79 -4.33
N LEU A 6 5.33 11.65 -4.54
CA LEU A 6 3.93 11.65 -5.02
C LEU A 6 3.02 12.40 -4.04
N GLY A 7 3.11 12.08 -2.74
CA GLY A 7 2.31 12.72 -1.71
C GLY A 7 2.45 14.24 -1.68
N VAL A 8 3.67 14.78 -1.69
CA VAL A 8 3.88 16.26 -1.72
C VAL A 8 3.48 16.89 -3.05
N SER A 9 3.38 16.10 -4.11
CA SER A 9 2.90 16.54 -5.43
C SER A 9 1.37 16.43 -5.56
N GLY A 10 0.67 16.03 -4.50
CA GLY A 10 -0.78 15.81 -4.51
C GLY A 10 -1.22 14.60 -5.33
N LEU A 11 -0.33 13.62 -5.51
CA LEU A 11 -0.57 12.39 -6.27
C LEU A 11 -0.67 11.17 -5.34
N VAL A 12 -1.51 10.22 -5.72
CA VAL A 12 -1.71 8.93 -5.04
C VAL A 12 -1.47 7.80 -6.05
N HIS A 13 -0.75 6.77 -5.64
CA HIS A 13 -0.35 5.63 -6.49
C HIS A 13 -1.50 4.65 -6.74
N HIS A 14 -2.34 4.41 -5.74
CA HIS A 14 -3.50 3.51 -5.75
C HIS A 14 -3.22 2.01 -5.95
N ASP A 15 -2.02 1.65 -6.40
CA ASP A 15 -1.68 0.28 -6.77
C ASP A 15 -0.32 -0.21 -6.24
N LEU A 16 0.16 0.40 -5.15
CA LEU A 16 1.43 0.04 -4.54
C LEU A 16 1.45 -1.45 -4.09
N GLY A 17 2.52 -2.17 -4.43
CA GLY A 17 2.67 -3.61 -4.17
C GLY A 17 4.05 -4.13 -4.58
N LEU A 18 4.33 -5.42 -4.37
CA LEU A 18 5.61 -6.03 -4.78
C LEU A 18 5.89 -5.88 -6.28
N ASP A 19 4.85 -5.92 -7.10
CA ASP A 19 4.86 -5.73 -8.56
C ASP A 19 5.14 -4.29 -9.00
N SER A 20 5.03 -3.33 -8.10
CA SER A 20 5.38 -1.92 -8.34
C SER A 20 6.84 -1.57 -8.00
N ILE A 21 7.62 -2.52 -7.45
CA ILE A 21 9.01 -2.28 -7.04
C ILE A 21 9.96 -3.01 -7.97
N PHE A 22 10.80 -2.24 -8.66
CA PHE A 22 11.81 -2.77 -9.57
C PHE A 22 13.19 -2.52 -9.00
N VAL A 23 14.06 -3.51 -9.02
CA VAL A 23 15.44 -3.39 -8.54
C VAL A 23 16.38 -3.61 -9.71
N ASP A 24 17.32 -2.68 -9.92
CA ASP A 24 18.33 -2.82 -10.96
C ASP A 24 19.49 -3.72 -10.51
N PRO A 25 20.42 -4.10 -11.41
CA PRO A 25 21.58 -4.92 -11.04
C PRO A 25 22.52 -4.28 -10.01
N GLY A 26 22.45 -2.96 -9.82
CA GLY A 26 23.21 -2.23 -8.78
C GLY A 26 22.52 -2.27 -7.41
N GLY A 27 21.31 -2.79 -7.32
CA GLY A 27 20.52 -2.83 -6.09
C GLY A 27 19.72 -1.55 -5.83
N GLU A 28 19.67 -0.61 -6.78
CA GLU A 28 18.82 0.57 -6.67
C GLU A 28 17.37 0.19 -6.99
N TRP A 29 16.44 0.57 -6.11
CA TRP A 29 15.02 0.31 -6.31
C TRP A 29 14.30 1.51 -6.91
N LYS A 30 13.28 1.24 -7.72
CA LYS A 30 12.44 2.22 -8.41
C LYS A 30 10.97 1.86 -8.25
N LEU A 31 10.13 2.88 -8.13
CA LEU A 31 8.68 2.76 -8.13
C LEU A 31 8.17 2.77 -9.58
N GLY A 32 7.50 1.69 -10.00
CA GLY A 32 6.74 1.57 -11.24
C GLY A 32 5.24 1.43 -10.95
N GLY A 33 4.43 0.91 -11.89
CA GLY A 33 2.97 0.76 -11.67
C GLY A 33 2.21 2.09 -11.70
N LEU A 34 2.66 3.06 -12.49
CA LEU A 34 2.17 4.44 -12.49
C LEU A 34 0.85 4.64 -13.27
N GLU A 35 0.34 3.61 -13.94
CA GLU A 35 -0.87 3.67 -14.76
C GLU A 35 -2.16 3.99 -13.98
N ARG A 36 -2.13 3.82 -12.66
CA ARG A 36 -3.23 4.14 -11.75
C ARG A 36 -2.98 5.39 -10.89
N VAL A 37 -1.85 6.07 -11.09
CA VAL A 37 -1.54 7.31 -10.36
C VAL A 37 -2.55 8.38 -10.74
N ALA A 38 -3.14 9.01 -9.73
CA ALA A 38 -4.14 10.07 -9.90
C ALA A 38 -3.95 11.20 -8.88
N ALA A 39 -4.57 12.34 -9.15
CA ALA A 39 -4.57 13.44 -8.19
C ALA A 39 -5.42 13.10 -6.98
N ALA A 40 -4.96 13.45 -5.79
CA ALA A 40 -5.67 13.23 -4.53
C ALA A 40 -7.09 13.86 -4.53
N SER A 41 -7.29 14.92 -5.32
CA SER A 41 -8.59 15.59 -5.50
C SER A 41 -9.59 14.84 -6.37
N GLU A 42 -9.16 13.86 -7.16
CA GLU A 42 -10.00 13.11 -8.11
C GLU A 42 -10.61 11.84 -7.50
N GLY A 43 -10.25 11.51 -6.25
CA GLY A 43 -10.70 10.31 -5.56
C GLY A 43 -10.00 9.04 -6.07
N THR A 44 -10.55 7.86 -5.75
CA THR A 44 -9.95 6.59 -6.17
C THR A 44 -10.37 6.24 -7.60
N PRO A 45 -9.41 6.01 -8.53
CA PRO A 45 -9.72 5.60 -9.89
C PRO A 45 -10.44 4.26 -9.92
N THR A 46 -11.44 4.14 -10.80
CA THR A 46 -12.12 2.88 -11.06
C THR A 46 -11.12 1.78 -11.39
N ARG A 47 -11.30 0.62 -10.75
CA ARG A 47 -10.45 -0.56 -10.99
C ARG A 47 -10.82 -1.18 -12.34
N PRO A 48 -9.87 -1.34 -13.28
CA PRO A 48 -10.18 -2.00 -14.54
C PRO A 48 -10.49 -3.48 -14.31
N PRO A 49 -11.32 -4.12 -15.14
CA PRO A 49 -11.69 -5.53 -15.00
C PRO A 49 -10.49 -6.50 -15.00
N SER A 50 -9.38 -6.10 -15.62
CA SER A 50 -8.12 -6.85 -15.67
C SER A 50 -7.36 -6.88 -14.35
N HIS A 51 -7.77 -6.08 -13.35
CA HIS A 51 -7.17 -6.03 -12.02
C HIS A 51 -8.14 -6.61 -10.98
N PRO A 52 -7.98 -7.88 -10.56
CA PRO A 52 -8.81 -8.45 -9.52
C PRO A 52 -8.49 -7.83 -8.14
N PRO A 53 -9.40 -7.95 -7.15
CA PRO A 53 -9.11 -7.61 -5.77
C PRO A 53 -7.88 -8.34 -5.24
N ARG A 54 -7.10 -7.63 -4.43
CA ARG A 54 -5.88 -8.17 -3.80
C ARG A 54 -6.01 -8.13 -2.27
N PRO A 55 -5.31 -9.02 -1.53
CA PRO A 55 -5.21 -8.95 -0.07
C PRO A 55 -4.72 -7.60 0.47
N GLN A 56 -4.01 -6.82 -0.36
CA GLN A 56 -3.49 -5.50 -0.07
C GLN A 56 -4.52 -4.37 -0.28
N ASP A 57 -5.74 -4.68 -0.71
CA ASP A 57 -6.81 -3.68 -0.82
C ASP A 57 -7.15 -3.12 0.58
N PRO A 58 -7.15 -1.79 0.76
CA PRO A 58 -7.40 -1.15 2.04
C PRO A 58 -8.79 -1.43 2.60
N PRO A 59 -8.93 -1.45 3.94
CA PRO A 59 -10.19 -1.73 4.60
C PRO A 59 -11.28 -0.69 4.27
N GLU A 60 -10.94 0.56 4.00
CA GLU A 60 -11.90 1.60 3.59
C GLU A 60 -12.55 1.31 2.22
N LEU A 61 -11.90 0.53 1.35
CA LEU A 61 -12.54 0.07 0.11
C LEU A 61 -13.58 -1.03 0.36
N SER A 62 -13.52 -1.69 1.53
CA SER A 62 -14.43 -2.76 1.91
C SER A 62 -15.68 -2.25 2.64
N ASP A 63 -15.63 -1.05 3.21
CA ASP A 63 -16.73 -0.44 3.95
C ASP A 63 -16.96 1.03 3.54
N PRO A 64 -17.87 1.28 2.58
CA PRO A 64 -18.18 2.64 2.11
C PRO A 64 -18.85 3.52 3.18
N SER A 65 -19.25 2.97 4.34
CA SER A 65 -19.80 3.75 5.45
C SER A 65 -18.74 4.53 6.23
N ARG A 66 -17.45 4.22 6.03
CA ARG A 66 -16.33 4.83 6.77
C ARG A 66 -15.92 6.23 6.31
N GLY A 67 -16.62 6.78 5.31
CA GLY A 67 -16.28 8.07 4.71
C GLY A 67 -14.99 7.99 3.89
N GLN A 68 -14.77 9.00 3.06
CA GLN A 68 -13.54 9.13 2.30
C GLN A 68 -12.46 9.62 3.28
N GLY A 69 -11.64 8.70 3.79
CA GLY A 69 -10.47 9.05 4.61
C GLY A 69 -9.46 9.89 3.82
N ASP A 70 -8.32 10.20 4.43
CA ASP A 70 -7.25 10.92 3.73
C ASP A 70 -6.90 10.22 2.39
N PRO A 71 -6.77 10.94 1.27
CA PRO A 71 -6.57 10.33 -0.05
C PRO A 71 -5.35 9.40 -0.15
N TRP A 72 -4.31 9.65 0.65
CA TRP A 72 -3.09 8.86 0.73
C TRP A 72 -3.17 7.66 1.69
N ALA A 73 -4.23 7.52 2.49
CA ALA A 73 -4.37 6.44 3.48
C ALA A 73 -4.27 5.05 2.82
N GLY A 74 -4.87 4.89 1.64
CA GLY A 74 -4.82 3.63 0.90
C GLY A 74 -3.41 3.26 0.40
N ASP A 75 -2.54 4.24 0.13
CA ASP A 75 -1.14 4.00 -0.21
C ASP A 75 -0.32 3.69 1.04
N MET A 76 -0.61 4.33 2.17
CA MET A 76 0.04 4.03 3.45
C MET A 76 -0.26 2.60 3.90
N TRP A 77 -1.52 2.17 3.76
CA TRP A 77 -1.92 0.78 3.99
C TRP A 77 -1.13 -0.19 3.11
N ARG A 78 -1.07 0.08 1.80
CA ARG A 78 -0.32 -0.76 0.84
C ARG A 78 1.18 -0.75 1.13
N LEU A 79 1.73 0.35 1.63
CA LEU A 79 3.12 0.41 2.07
C LEU A 79 3.34 -0.54 3.27
N GLY A 80 2.40 -0.58 4.22
CA GLY A 80 2.41 -1.55 5.31
C GLY A 80 2.38 -3.00 4.80
N CYS A 81 1.51 -3.29 3.83
CA CYS A 81 1.47 -4.59 3.17
C CYS A 81 2.81 -4.94 2.52
N LEU A 82 3.37 -4.02 1.72
CA LEU A 82 4.65 -4.21 1.04
C LEU A 82 5.79 -4.48 2.03
N ILE A 83 5.88 -3.72 3.13
CA ILE A 83 6.86 -3.95 4.19
C ILE A 83 6.72 -5.36 4.74
N TRP A 84 5.49 -5.79 5.06
CA TRP A 84 5.26 -7.14 5.56
C TRP A 84 5.69 -8.21 4.56
N GLU A 85 5.35 -8.02 3.28
CA GLU A 85 5.65 -8.96 2.20
C GLU A 85 7.15 -9.12 1.93
N VAL A 86 7.92 -8.03 2.02
CA VAL A 86 9.38 -8.07 1.86
C VAL A 86 10.04 -9.02 2.87
N PHE A 87 9.53 -9.10 4.10
CA PHE A 87 10.11 -9.97 5.14
C PHE A 87 9.46 -11.35 5.22
N ASN A 88 8.17 -11.47 4.89
CA ASN A 88 7.40 -12.69 5.12
C ASN A 88 7.00 -13.45 3.84
N GLY A 89 7.21 -12.85 2.67
CA GLY A 89 6.71 -13.35 1.38
C GLY A 89 5.29 -12.85 1.06
N PRO A 90 4.68 -13.30 -0.05
CA PRO A 90 3.39 -12.81 -0.53
C PRO A 90 2.30 -12.86 0.53
N LEU A 91 1.49 -11.78 0.64
CA LEU A 91 0.45 -11.67 1.65
C LEU A 91 -0.71 -12.64 1.33
N PRO A 92 -0.99 -13.66 2.17
CA PRO A 92 -1.99 -14.67 1.84
C PRO A 92 -3.42 -14.18 2.06
N ARG A 93 -3.63 -13.26 3.00
CA ARG A 93 -4.91 -12.65 3.37
C ARG A 93 -4.69 -11.40 4.23
N PRO A 94 -5.62 -10.44 4.26
CA PRO A 94 -5.48 -9.20 5.04
C PRO A 94 -5.12 -9.45 6.52
N GLY A 95 -5.79 -10.40 7.17
CA GLY A 95 -5.57 -10.71 8.59
C GLY A 95 -4.19 -11.27 8.95
N ALA A 96 -3.30 -11.52 7.98
CA ALA A 96 -1.91 -11.91 8.26
C ALA A 96 -1.07 -10.75 8.82
N LEU A 97 -1.47 -9.49 8.55
CA LEU A 97 -0.79 -8.28 9.04
C LEU A 97 -0.81 -8.15 10.57
N ARG A 98 -1.68 -8.90 11.25
CA ARG A 98 -1.76 -8.98 12.73
C ARG A 98 -0.58 -9.72 13.35
N SER A 99 0.17 -10.49 12.56
CA SER A 99 1.38 -11.17 13.00
C SER A 99 2.60 -10.48 12.42
N PHE A 100 3.55 -10.08 13.27
CA PHE A 100 4.79 -9.45 12.82
C PHE A 100 5.71 -10.41 12.05
N GLY A 101 5.57 -11.72 12.23
CA GLY A 101 6.38 -12.72 11.53
C GLY A 101 7.89 -12.44 11.67
N LYS A 102 8.54 -12.21 10.53
CA LYS A 102 9.98 -11.93 10.39
C LYS A 102 10.34 -10.44 10.37
N LEU A 103 9.41 -9.55 10.72
CA LEU A 103 9.71 -8.11 10.78
C LEU A 103 10.80 -7.82 11.82
N PRO A 104 11.83 -7.02 11.47
CA PRO A 104 12.82 -6.55 12.44
C PRO A 104 12.18 -5.66 13.51
N PRO A 105 12.61 -5.72 14.79
CA PRO A 105 12.01 -4.94 15.88
C PRO A 105 11.93 -3.43 15.62
N ALA A 106 12.93 -2.87 14.93
CA ALA A 106 12.96 -1.45 14.60
C ALA A 106 11.89 -1.02 13.57
N VAL A 107 11.36 -1.96 12.78
CA VAL A 107 10.35 -1.70 11.74
C VAL A 107 8.94 -1.88 12.29
N ILE A 108 8.75 -2.60 13.39
CA ILE A 108 7.43 -2.91 13.95
C ILE A 108 6.62 -1.64 14.31
N PRO A 109 7.18 -0.62 15.00
CA PRO A 109 6.42 0.59 15.31
C PRO A 109 5.89 1.32 14.06
N PRO A 110 6.73 1.71 13.08
CA PRO A 110 6.22 2.39 11.88
C PRO A 110 5.31 1.49 11.02
N PHE A 111 5.58 0.18 10.97
CA PHE A 111 4.66 -0.76 10.31
C PHE A 111 3.26 -0.72 10.95
N SER A 112 3.19 -0.73 12.29
CA SER A 112 1.92 -0.76 13.01
C SER A 112 1.09 0.49 12.76
N GLU A 113 1.72 1.65 12.63
CA GLU A 113 1.05 2.91 12.27
C GLU A 113 0.44 2.85 10.86
N LEU A 114 1.13 2.24 9.89
CA LEU A 114 0.65 2.11 8.51
C LEU A 114 -0.58 1.21 8.38
N VAL A 115 -0.68 0.17 9.21
CA VAL A 115 -1.79 -0.81 9.15
C VAL A 115 -2.83 -0.62 10.27
N ALA A 116 -2.74 0.48 11.04
CA ALA A 116 -3.63 0.75 12.17
C ALA A 116 -5.12 0.93 11.77
N ALA A 117 -5.39 1.14 10.48
CA ALA A 117 -6.73 1.25 9.94
C ALA A 117 -7.49 -0.10 9.87
N ASP A 118 -6.82 -1.25 10.06
CA ASP A 118 -7.48 -2.57 10.15
C ASP A 118 -8.35 -2.61 11.41
N PRO A 119 -9.68 -2.57 11.30
CA PRO A 119 -10.55 -2.85 12.43
C PRO A 119 -10.52 -4.37 12.57
N GLY A 120 -10.20 -4.86 13.76
CA GLY A 120 -10.18 -6.30 14.05
C GLY A 120 -11.31 -7.13 13.43
#